data_AF-A0A849SWD4-F1
#
_entry.id   AF-A0A849SWD4-F1
#
_cell.length_a   1.000
_cell.length_b   1.000
_cell.length_c   1.000
_cell.angle_alpha   90.00
_cell.angle_beta   90.00
_cell.angle_gamma   90.00
#
_symmetry.space_group_name_H-M   'P 1'
#
loop_
_entity.id
_entity.type
_entity.pdbx_description
1 polymer ?
#
loop_
_entity_poly.entity_id
_entity_poly.type
_entity_poly.pdbx_seq_one_letter_code
_entity_poly.pdbx_strand_id
1 'polypeptide(L)'
;MFYHFKVHKDIDGYWAECVELNGCQTQAEALQDLKISMEEVLNLYLSEPQGSKIIFPMPLKKSPPGSNIFKIAVDPSVAFSFLMRKTRLQKKLTLKEMAKMLNYKNINTYAKLERAATANPELKTLAKIKNIFSDFPIALIL
;
A
#
# COMPACT_ATOMS: atom_id res chain seq x y z
N MET A 1 2.94 7.40 0.32
CA MET A 1 1.70 7.04 1.06
C MET A 1 2.12 6.78 2.49
N PHE A 2 1.41 7.30 3.51
CA PHE A 2 1.86 7.17 4.90
C PHE A 2 0.77 6.54 5.76
N TYR A 3 1.11 5.49 6.50
CA TYR A 3 0.26 4.92 7.55
C TYR A 3 0.75 5.37 8.93
N HIS A 4 -0.12 5.27 9.93
CA HIS A 4 0.19 5.73 11.28
C HIS A 4 0.36 4.53 12.19
N PHE A 5 1.50 4.45 12.87
CA PHE A 5 1.75 3.45 13.89
C PHE A 5 1.71 4.10 15.27
N LYS A 6 0.96 3.50 16.18
CA LYS A 6 0.99 3.84 17.59
C LYS A 6 2.03 2.98 18.28
N VAL A 7 3.00 3.62 18.92
CA VAL A 7 4.07 2.93 19.65
C VAL A 7 3.73 2.84 21.12
N HIS A 8 3.97 1.66 21.68
CA HIS A 8 3.78 1.31 23.08
C HIS A 8 5.10 0.82 23.65
N LYS A 9 5.39 1.19 24.89
CA LYS A 9 6.54 0.69 25.64
C LYS A 9 6.11 -0.50 26.48
N ASP A 10 6.90 -1.57 26.44
CA ASP A 10 6.71 -2.77 27.25
C ASP A 10 7.91 -2.97 28.20
N ILE A 11 7.89 -4.00 29.04
CA ILE A 11 8.92 -4.31 30.04
C ILE A 11 10.29 -4.51 29.37
N ASP A 12 10.32 -5.26 28.27
CA ASP A 12 11.56 -5.67 27.59
C ASP A 12 11.75 -5.04 26.20
N GLY A 13 11.02 -3.96 25.89
CA GLY A 13 11.18 -3.27 24.61
C GLY A 13 9.99 -2.41 24.19
N TYR A 14 9.69 -2.45 22.91
CA TYR A 14 8.63 -1.66 22.29
C TYR A 14 7.83 -2.52 21.32
N TRP A 15 6.55 -2.21 21.20
CA TRP A 15 5.72 -2.72 20.13
C TRP A 15 4.92 -1.60 19.49
N ALA A 16 4.49 -1.84 18.25
CA ALA A 16 3.73 -0.88 17.49
C ALA A 16 2.62 -1.57 16.71
N GLU A 17 1.50 -0.88 16.58
CA GLU A 17 0.37 -1.29 15.76
C GLU A 17 -0.02 -0.19 14.77
N CYS A 18 -0.37 -0.59 13.56
CA CYS A 18 -0.93 0.31 12.57
C CYS A 18 -2.36 0.68 12.97
N VAL A 19 -2.62 1.97 13.09
CA VAL A 19 -3.93 2.51 13.50
C VAL A 19 -5.01 2.15 12.47
N GLU A 20 -4.66 2.12 11.18
CA GLU A 20 -5.62 1.88 10.10
C GLU A 20 -5.73 0.41 9.66
N LEU A 21 -4.74 -0.43 9.97
CA LEU A 21 -4.63 -1.80 9.46
C LEU A 21 -4.66 -2.81 10.60
N ASN A 22 -5.84 -3.38 10.87
CA ASN A 22 -6.02 -4.36 11.94
C ASN A 22 -5.10 -5.57 11.76
N GLY A 23 -4.31 -5.90 12.78
CA GLY A 23 -3.34 -7.00 12.75
C GLY A 23 -2.00 -6.67 12.09
N CYS A 24 -1.80 -5.44 11.60
CA CYS A 24 -0.48 -4.97 11.17
C CYS A 24 0.27 -4.44 12.40
N GLN A 25 1.04 -5.30 13.05
CA GLN A 25 1.76 -5.01 14.28
C GLN A 25 3.16 -5.62 14.27
N THR A 26 4.07 -5.03 15.05
CA THR A 26 5.46 -5.48 15.15
C THR A 26 6.06 -5.10 16.50
N GLN A 27 7.22 -5.65 16.82
CA GLN A 27 7.93 -5.40 18.08
C GLN A 27 9.45 -5.40 17.89
N ALA A 28 10.16 -4.71 18.76
CA ALA A 28 11.62 -4.71 18.82
C ALA A 28 12.12 -4.28 20.21
N GLU A 29 13.33 -4.68 20.56
CA GLU A 29 13.96 -4.31 21.84
C GLU A 29 14.31 -2.81 21.88
N ALA A 30 14.76 -2.24 20.75
CA ALA A 30 15.11 -0.84 20.62
C ALA A 30 14.14 -0.06 19.72
N LEU A 31 13.92 1.22 20.05
CA LEU A 31 13.02 2.09 19.29
C LEU A 31 13.51 2.34 17.84
N GLN A 32 14.83 2.28 17.60
CA GLN A 32 15.38 2.42 16.24
C GLN A 32 15.01 1.21 15.37
N ASP A 33 15.21 0.01 15.91
CA ASP A 33 14.84 -1.25 15.23
C ASP A 33 13.34 -1.34 15.01
N LEU A 34 12.53 -0.88 15.98
CA LEU A 34 11.08 -0.83 15.84
C LEU A 34 10.66 -0.03 14.60
N LYS A 35 11.34 1.07 14.26
CA LYS A 35 11.01 1.85 13.06
C LYS A 35 11.26 1.07 11.78
N ILE A 36 12.37 0.34 11.71
CA ILE A 36 12.69 -0.53 10.58
C ILE A 36 11.62 -1.62 10.48
N SER A 37 11.29 -2.27 11.60
CA SER A 37 10.28 -3.32 11.64
C SER A 37 8.87 -2.80 11.29
N MET A 38 8.54 -1.54 11.61
CA MET A 38 7.28 -0.90 11.20
C MET A 38 7.21 -0.71 9.68
N GLU A 39 8.30 -0.29 9.04
CA GLU A 39 8.40 -0.19 7.58
C GLU A 39 8.27 -1.56 6.92
N GLU A 40 8.98 -2.56 7.43
CA GLU A 40 8.95 -3.93 6.90
C GLU A 40 7.55 -4.54 7.02
N VAL A 41 6.94 -4.49 8.21
CA VAL A 41 5.61 -5.09 8.42
C VAL A 41 4.54 -4.37 7.60
N LEU A 42 4.61 -3.04 7.46
CA LEU A 42 3.66 -2.28 6.65
C LEU A 42 3.73 -2.68 5.18
N ASN A 43 4.95 -2.76 4.63
CA ASN A 43 5.16 -3.13 3.24
C ASN A 43 4.78 -4.58 2.99
N LEU A 44 5.12 -5.50 3.89
CA LEU A 44 4.72 -6.91 3.81
C LEU A 44 3.19 -7.06 3.85
N TYR A 45 2.53 -6.38 4.81
CA TYR A 45 1.08 -6.47 5.01
C TYR A 45 0.29 -5.95 3.80
N LEU A 46 0.76 -4.90 3.13
CA LEU A 46 0.12 -4.35 1.93
C LEU A 46 0.47 -5.12 0.63
N SER A 47 1.53 -5.94 0.66
CA SER A 47 2.05 -6.71 -0.48
C SER A 47 1.27 -7.99 -0.76
N GLU A 48 -0.06 -7.88 -0.75
CA GLU A 48 -0.94 -9.01 -1.08
C GLU A 48 -0.69 -9.55 -2.50
N PRO A 49 -0.96 -10.84 -2.74
CA PRO A 49 -0.89 -11.40 -4.08
C PRO A 49 -1.97 -10.80 -4.99
N GLN A 50 -1.74 -10.87 -6.30
CA GLN A 50 -2.67 -10.35 -7.32
C GLN A 50 -4.11 -10.90 -7.19
N GLY A 51 -4.23 -12.18 -6.80
CA GLY A 51 -5.52 -12.85 -6.64
C GLY A 51 -6.28 -12.46 -5.37
N SER A 52 -5.65 -11.71 -4.45
CA SER A 52 -6.29 -11.25 -3.23
C SER A 52 -7.50 -10.36 -3.55
N LYS A 53 -8.57 -10.59 -2.81
CA LYS A 53 -9.80 -9.79 -2.86
C LYS A 53 -9.89 -8.82 -1.69
N ILE A 54 -8.86 -8.76 -0.85
CA ILE A 54 -8.83 -7.89 0.32
C ILE A 54 -8.68 -6.44 -0.13
N ILE A 55 -9.54 -5.58 0.40
CA ILE A 55 -9.51 -4.13 0.22
C ILE A 55 -9.14 -3.53 1.57
N PHE A 56 -7.87 -3.16 1.75
CA PHE A 56 -7.46 -2.49 2.97
C PHE A 56 -8.05 -1.06 3.05
N PRO A 57 -8.30 -0.57 4.29
CA PRO A 57 -8.57 0.84 4.54
C PRO A 57 -7.50 1.75 3.94
N MET A 58 -7.86 2.97 3.56
CA MET A 58 -6.87 3.99 3.19
C MET A 58 -6.29 4.60 4.48
N PRO A 59 -5.04 5.09 4.46
CA PRO A 59 -4.49 5.80 5.60
C PRO A 59 -5.28 7.08 5.88
N LEU A 60 -5.25 7.50 7.14
CA LEU A 60 -5.93 8.73 7.57
C LEU A 60 -5.25 9.95 6.95
N LYS A 61 -6.05 10.93 6.49
CA LYS A 61 -5.54 12.18 5.92
C LYS A 61 -4.81 13.06 6.96
N LYS A 62 -5.21 12.94 8.21
CA LYS A 62 -4.62 13.65 9.35
C LYS A 62 -4.15 12.60 10.35
N SER A 63 -3.02 12.86 11.00
CA SER A 63 -2.57 12.00 12.08
C SER A 63 -3.64 11.93 13.17
N PRO A 64 -3.90 10.74 13.75
CA PRO A 64 -4.70 10.65 14.95
C PRO A 64 -4.10 11.51 16.07
N PRO A 65 -4.92 12.02 17.00
CA PRO A 65 -4.42 12.71 18.18
C PRO A 65 -3.70 11.72 19.11
N GLY A 66 -2.58 12.14 19.71
CA GLY A 66 -1.84 11.37 20.70
C GLY A 66 -0.33 11.58 20.65
N SER A 67 0.34 11.38 21.78
CA SER A 67 1.79 11.19 21.83
C SER A 67 2.13 9.78 21.32
N ASN A 68 3.30 9.62 20.67
CA ASN A 68 3.85 8.34 20.18
C ASN A 68 3.21 7.78 18.90
N ILE A 69 2.72 8.64 18.01
CA ILE A 69 2.28 8.24 16.67
C ILE A 69 3.39 8.53 15.66
N PHE A 70 3.82 7.49 14.96
CA PHE A 70 4.82 7.56 13.90
C PHE A 70 4.16 7.44 12.54
N LYS A 71 4.61 8.28 11.58
CA LYS A 71 4.24 8.16 10.18
C LYS A 71 5.25 7.29 9.47
N ILE A 72 4.75 6.21 8.87
CA ILE A 72 5.58 5.22 8.18
C ILE A 72 5.23 5.27 6.71
N ALA A 73 6.24 5.50 5.87
CA ALA A 73 6.08 5.53 4.43
C ALA A 73 5.89 4.11 3.88
N VAL A 74 4.97 3.97 2.93
CA VAL A 74 4.85 2.76 2.12
C VAL A 74 5.79 2.90 0.92
N ASP A 75 6.51 1.83 0.61
CA ASP A 75 7.34 1.75 -0.59
C ASP A 75 6.51 2.08 -1.84
N PRO A 76 7.01 2.89 -2.79
CA PRO A 76 6.26 3.30 -3.96
C PRO A 76 5.70 2.14 -4.80
N SER A 77 6.42 1.03 -4.94
CA SER A 77 5.97 -0.14 -5.70
C SER A 77 4.82 -0.87 -5.00
N VAL A 78 4.91 -0.99 -3.67
CA VAL A 78 3.85 -1.52 -2.81
C VAL A 78 2.62 -0.61 -2.87
N ALA A 79 2.81 0.71 -2.73
CA ALA A 79 1.74 1.69 -2.77
C ALA A 79 1.00 1.67 -4.11
N PHE A 80 1.74 1.69 -5.23
CA PHE A 80 1.15 1.63 -6.57
C PHE A 80 0.38 0.33 -6.80
N SER A 81 0.97 -0.83 -6.47
CA SER A 81 0.33 -2.13 -6.69
C SER A 81 -0.95 -2.30 -5.86
N PHE A 82 -0.92 -1.85 -4.60
CA PHE A 82 -2.10 -1.81 -3.74
C PHE A 82 -3.20 -0.93 -4.33
N LEU A 83 -2.88 0.30 -4.74
CA LEU A 83 -3.86 1.24 -5.29
C LEU A 83 -4.46 0.75 -6.61
N MET A 84 -3.66 0.13 -7.48
CA MET A 84 -4.14 -0.48 -8.73
C MET A 84 -5.13 -1.62 -8.45
N ARG A 85 -4.76 -2.56 -7.57
CA ARG A 85 -5.64 -3.67 -7.18
C ARG A 85 -6.91 -3.15 -6.52
N LYS A 86 -6.81 -2.19 -5.59
CA LYS A 86 -7.94 -1.54 -4.93
C LYS A 86 -8.91 -0.92 -5.97
N THR A 87 -8.37 -0.16 -6.91
CA THR A 87 -9.16 0.49 -7.98
C THR A 87 -9.89 -0.55 -8.84
N ARG A 88 -9.19 -1.61 -9.24
CA ARG A 88 -9.79 -2.72 -10.00
C ARG A 88 -10.93 -3.38 -9.23
N LEU A 89 -10.70 -3.74 -7.96
CA LEU A 89 -11.69 -4.42 -7.12
C LEU A 89 -12.91 -3.53 -6.84
N GLN A 90 -12.71 -2.24 -6.55
CA GLN A 90 -13.80 -1.28 -6.32
C GLN A 90 -14.68 -1.08 -7.56
N LYS A 91 -14.08 -1.11 -8.75
CA LYS A 91 -14.81 -1.03 -10.02
C LYS A 91 -15.34 -2.39 -10.49
N LYS A 92 -15.16 -3.46 -9.69
CA LYS A 92 -15.58 -4.84 -9.97
C LYS A 92 -15.02 -5.40 -11.28
N LEU A 93 -13.81 -5.01 -11.65
CA LEU A 93 -13.16 -5.42 -12.88
C LEU A 93 -12.27 -6.65 -12.68
N THR A 94 -12.24 -7.50 -13.69
CA THR A 94 -11.26 -8.58 -13.83
C THR A 94 -9.92 -8.03 -14.32
N LEU A 95 -8.86 -8.84 -14.19
CA LEU A 95 -7.54 -8.53 -14.74
C LEU A 95 -7.59 -8.32 -16.26
N LYS A 96 -8.41 -9.11 -16.96
CA LYS A 96 -8.58 -9.04 -18.41
C LYS A 96 -9.24 -7.73 -18.82
N GLU A 97 -10.28 -7.30 -18.09
CA GLU A 97 -10.96 -6.03 -18.37
C GLU A 97 -10.05 -4.83 -18.09
N MET A 98 -9.34 -4.81 -16.97
CA MET A 98 -8.36 -3.75 -16.70
C MET A 98 -7.26 -3.68 -17.76
N ALA A 99 -6.72 -4.84 -18.17
CA ALA A 99 -5.73 -4.91 -19.25
C ALA A 99 -6.30 -4.32 -20.55
N LYS A 100 -7.53 -4.68 -20.93
CA LYS A 100 -8.20 -4.15 -22.11
C LYS A 100 -8.43 -2.64 -22.03
N MET A 101 -8.90 -2.13 -20.90
CA MET A 101 -9.09 -0.68 -20.68
C MET A 101 -7.77 0.07 -20.83
N LEU A 102 -6.71 -0.45 -20.22
CA LEU A 102 -5.36 0.09 -20.37
C LEU A 102 -4.68 -0.34 -21.67
N ASN A 103 -5.41 -0.82 -22.68
CA ASN A 103 -4.92 -1.24 -23.99
C ASN A 103 -3.61 -2.06 -23.93
N TYR A 104 -3.54 -3.00 -22.99
CA TYR A 104 -2.52 -4.04 -22.91
C TYR A 104 -3.00 -5.27 -23.67
N LYS A 105 -2.19 -5.74 -24.62
CA LYS A 105 -2.47 -6.96 -25.37
C LYS A 105 -2.32 -8.24 -24.53
N ASN A 106 -1.52 -8.17 -23.47
CA ASN A 106 -1.19 -9.30 -22.60
C ASN A 106 -1.64 -9.02 -21.17
N ILE A 107 -2.47 -9.91 -20.62
CA ILE A 107 -2.98 -9.83 -19.24
C ILE A 107 -1.82 -9.85 -18.23
N ASN A 108 -0.75 -10.59 -18.52
CA ASN A 108 0.41 -10.68 -17.65
C ASN A 108 1.20 -9.37 -17.57
N THR A 109 1.14 -8.52 -18.60
CA THR A 109 1.74 -7.17 -18.54
C THR A 109 1.00 -6.31 -17.53
N TYR A 110 -0.33 -6.32 -17.56
CA TYR A 110 -1.14 -5.65 -16.54
C TYR A 110 -0.92 -6.26 -15.15
N ALA A 111 -0.86 -7.58 -15.06
CA ALA A 111 -0.69 -8.30 -13.79
C ALA A 111 0.53 -7.83 -12.98
N LYS A 112 1.63 -7.46 -13.65
CA LYS A 112 2.83 -6.93 -13.01
C LYS A 112 2.59 -5.62 -12.25
N LEU A 113 1.63 -4.81 -12.70
CA LEU A 113 1.25 -3.54 -12.06
C LEU A 113 0.56 -3.75 -10.70
N GLU A 114 -0.01 -4.93 -10.45
CA GLU A 114 -0.69 -5.28 -9.19
C GLU A 114 0.16 -6.16 -8.25
N ARG A 115 1.45 -6.32 -8.53
CA ARG A 115 2.38 -7.06 -7.65
C ARG A 115 3.47 -6.12 -7.19
N ALA A 116 3.62 -5.95 -5.89
CA ALA A 116 4.64 -5.09 -5.29
C ALA A 116 6.04 -5.35 -5.88
N ALA A 117 6.47 -6.61 -5.89
CA ALA A 117 7.78 -7.03 -6.39
C ALA A 117 8.09 -6.67 -7.86
N THR A 118 7.07 -6.36 -8.68
CA THR A 118 7.27 -6.05 -10.11
C THR A 118 6.66 -4.73 -10.54
N ALA A 119 6.04 -3.99 -9.63
CA ALA A 119 5.31 -2.78 -9.93
C ALA A 119 6.28 -1.61 -10.16
N ASN A 120 6.57 -1.34 -11.42
CA ASN A 120 7.37 -0.18 -11.83
C ASN A 120 6.78 0.45 -13.11
N PRO A 121 5.70 1.25 -13.00
CA PRO A 121 5.05 1.85 -14.14
C PRO A 121 5.87 3.02 -14.71
N GLU A 122 6.02 3.04 -16.03
CA GLU A 122 6.54 4.24 -16.71
C GLU A 122 5.58 5.44 -16.58
N LEU A 123 6.10 6.67 -16.72
CA LEU A 123 5.30 7.90 -16.68
C LEU A 123 4.12 7.88 -17.68
N LYS A 124 4.33 7.35 -18.88
CA LYS A 124 3.26 7.18 -19.89
C LYS A 124 2.12 6.29 -19.41
N THR A 125 2.44 5.28 -18.59
CA THR A 125 1.47 4.37 -17.98
C THR A 125 0.69 5.09 -16.89
N LEU A 126 1.36 5.89 -16.05
CA LEU A 126 0.70 6.71 -15.03
C LEU A 126 -0.28 7.72 -15.65
N ALA A 127 0.13 8.42 -16.71
CA ALA A 127 -0.74 9.34 -17.44
C ALA A 127 -1.98 8.63 -18.01
N LYS A 128 -1.79 7.45 -18.60
CA LYS A 128 -2.87 6.62 -19.13
C LYS A 128 -3.85 6.18 -18.04
N ILE A 129 -3.33 5.71 -16.91
CA ILE A 129 -4.17 5.35 -15.75
C ILE A 129 -4.98 6.56 -15.30
N LYS A 130 -4.37 7.75 -15.18
CA LYS A 130 -5.07 8.98 -14.75
C LYS A 130 -6.16 9.42 -15.73
N ASN A 131 -5.94 9.25 -17.03
CA ASN A 131 -6.92 9.59 -18.06
C ASN A 131 -8.16 8.67 -18.02
N ILE A 132 -7.96 7.38 -17.71
CA ILE A 132 -9.06 6.41 -17.64
C ILE A 132 -9.73 6.43 -16.25
N PHE A 133 -8.94 6.62 -15.20
CA PHE A 133 -9.34 6.64 -13.81
C PHE A 133 -8.93 7.99 -13.21
N SER A 134 -9.75 9.01 -13.46
CA SER A 134 -9.51 10.38 -12.98
C SER A 134 -9.43 10.47 -11.44
N ASP A 135 -10.07 9.52 -10.75
CA ASP A 135 -10.05 9.32 -9.30
C ASP A 135 -8.80 8.59 -8.78
N PHE A 136 -7.94 8.06 -9.64
CA PHE A 136 -6.75 7.31 -9.22
C PHE A 136 -5.77 8.23 -8.44
N PRO A 137 -5.40 7.86 -7.19
CA PRO A 137 -4.70 8.75 -6.27
C PRO A 137 -3.17 8.69 -6.43
N ILE A 138 -2.66 9.08 -7.61
CA ILE A 138 -1.21 9.06 -7.94
C ILE A 138 -0.36 9.82 -6.92
N ALA A 139 -0.87 10.94 -6.39
CA ALA A 139 -0.17 11.77 -5.41
C ALA A 139 0.13 11.06 -4.08
N LEU A 140 -0.47 9.88 -3.83
CA LEU A 140 -0.12 9.06 -2.67
C LEU A 140 1.12 8.19 -2.92
N ILE A 141 1.63 8.07 -4.14
CA ILE A 141 2.71 7.15 -4.51
C ILE A 141 4.06 7.87 -4.54
N LEU A 142 4.03 9.14 -4.93
CA LEU A 142 5.16 10.07 -5.00
C LEU A 142 5.44 10.67 -3.62
#